data_AF-A0A4V1G075-F1
#
_entry.id   AF-A0A4V1G075-F1
#
_cell.length_a   1.000
_cell.length_b   1.000
_cell.length_c   1.000
_cell.angle_alpha   90.00
_cell.angle_beta   90.00
_cell.angle_gamma   90.00
#
_symmetry.space_group_name_H-M   'P 1'
#
loop_
_entity.id
_entity.type
_entity.pdbx_description
1 polymer ?
#
loop_
_entity_poly.entity_id
_entity_poly.type
_entity_poly.pdbx_seq_one_letter_code
_entity_poly.pdbx_strand_id
1 'polypeptide(L)'
;MWDDLLADARTIAEEYREDGWDAVVLEPTAVSPVDTEERIGLDVTVSSEAYGVVEDLIEEGNVTITAADVYYRPLADEDSDRRVALTVERDEASETAIFVPLAYDLTDCRAVFERALVEEELLTHVTAAETERWVSFSHDDPSLFLEAEDVRAWNAD
;
A
#
# COMPACT_ATOMS: atom_id res chain seq x y z
N MET A 1 -17.36 -1.94 -1.41
CA MET A 1 -16.09 -1.94 -2.18
C MET A 1 -14.88 -1.84 -1.27
N TRP A 2 -14.72 -0.77 -0.47
CA TRP A 2 -13.67 -0.74 0.55
C TRP A 2 -13.85 -1.84 1.62
N ASP A 3 -15.07 -1.97 2.14
CA ASP A 3 -15.42 -3.02 3.10
C ASP A 3 -15.21 -4.43 2.53
N ASP A 4 -15.55 -4.65 1.25
CA ASP A 4 -15.27 -5.90 0.54
C ASP A 4 -13.76 -6.17 0.41
N LEU A 5 -12.95 -5.16 0.07
CA LEU A 5 -11.48 -5.30 0.01
C LEU A 5 -10.91 -5.65 1.38
N LEU A 6 -11.39 -5.00 2.45
CA LEU A 6 -10.99 -5.32 3.82
C LEU A 6 -11.43 -6.73 4.22
N ALA A 7 -12.62 -7.18 3.79
CA ALA A 7 -13.09 -8.54 4.03
C ALA A 7 -12.26 -9.59 3.28
N ASP A 8 -11.93 -9.34 2.01
CA ASP A 8 -10.98 -10.14 1.23
C ASP A 8 -9.61 -10.18 1.93
N ALA A 9 -9.04 -9.03 2.31
CA ALA A 9 -7.75 -8.95 2.99
C ALA A 9 -7.74 -9.72 4.33
N ARG A 10 -8.81 -9.62 5.11
CA ARG A 10 -8.96 -10.38 6.36
C ARG A 10 -9.04 -11.89 6.10
N THR A 11 -9.79 -12.30 5.08
CA THR A 11 -9.90 -13.71 4.68
C THR A 11 -8.52 -14.26 4.30
N ILE A 12 -7.78 -13.56 3.44
CA ILE A 12 -6.43 -13.98 3.02
C ILE A 12 -5.49 -14.00 4.23
N ALA A 13 -5.55 -13.00 5.10
CA ALA A 13 -4.73 -12.97 6.32
C ALA A 13 -5.06 -14.11 7.29
N GLU A 14 -6.32 -14.55 7.36
CA GLU A 14 -6.70 -15.76 8.11
C GLU A 14 -6.04 -17.01 7.52
N GLU A 15 -6.05 -17.18 6.19
CA GLU A 15 -5.36 -18.30 5.54
C GLU A 15 -3.86 -18.31 5.87
N TYR A 16 -3.18 -17.14 5.81
CA TYR A 16 -1.78 -17.02 6.21
C TYR A 16 -1.55 -17.47 7.68
N ARG A 17 -2.43 -17.07 8.60
CA ARG A 17 -2.34 -17.49 10.01
C ARG A 17 -2.58 -18.99 10.19
N GLU A 18 -3.45 -19.59 9.38
CA GLU A 18 -3.65 -21.05 9.37
C GLU A 18 -2.41 -21.80 8.89
N ASP A 19 -1.65 -21.22 7.95
CA ASP A 19 -0.35 -21.69 7.48
C ASP A 19 0.81 -21.38 8.46
N GLY A 20 0.53 -20.71 9.59
CA GLY A 20 1.49 -20.43 10.65
C GLY A 20 2.19 -19.07 10.55
N TRP A 21 1.78 -18.22 9.61
CA TRP A 21 2.34 -16.88 9.43
C TRP A 21 1.73 -15.87 10.40
N ASP A 22 2.52 -14.86 10.81
CA ASP A 22 2.01 -13.70 11.51
C ASP A 22 1.44 -12.68 10.50
N ALA A 23 0.12 -12.77 10.27
CA ALA A 23 -0.56 -11.87 9.36
C ALA A 23 -1.18 -10.68 10.08
N VAL A 24 -0.88 -9.46 9.63
CA VAL A 24 -1.44 -8.19 10.13
C VAL A 24 -2.18 -7.50 9.01
N VAL A 25 -3.43 -7.10 9.25
CA VAL A 25 -4.22 -6.32 8.28
C VAL A 25 -4.35 -4.90 8.77
N LEU A 26 -3.81 -3.95 7.99
CA LEU A 26 -3.95 -2.54 8.28
C LEU A 26 -5.31 -2.02 7.82
N GLU A 27 -5.84 -1.07 8.56
CA GLU A 27 -7.10 -0.39 8.24
C GLU A 27 -6.83 1.10 8.11
N PRO A 28 -6.29 1.55 6.96
CA PRO A 28 -6.00 2.96 6.80
C PRO A 28 -7.27 3.80 6.70
N THR A 29 -7.16 4.95 7.35
CA THR A 29 -8.22 5.97 7.41
C THR A 29 -8.11 6.97 6.27
N ALA A 30 -6.90 7.19 5.75
CA ALA A 30 -6.64 8.05 4.60
C ALA A 30 -5.40 7.57 3.86
N VAL A 31 -5.42 7.70 2.53
CA VAL A 31 -4.24 7.56 1.68
C VAL A 31 -4.12 8.79 0.81
N SER A 32 -2.96 9.43 0.82
CA SER A 32 -2.70 10.67 0.08
C SER A 32 -1.32 10.63 -0.58
N PRO A 33 -1.17 11.15 -1.80
CA PRO A 33 0.14 11.27 -2.41
C PRO A 33 1.00 12.28 -1.66
N VAL A 34 2.29 12.00 -1.56
CA VAL A 34 3.30 12.91 -1.04
C VAL A 34 4.42 13.05 -2.07
N ASP A 35 4.75 14.29 -2.41
CA ASP A 35 5.86 14.63 -3.31
C ASP A 35 6.64 15.78 -2.66
N THR A 36 7.49 15.43 -1.70
CA THR A 36 8.38 16.38 -1.01
C THR A 36 9.82 15.91 -1.15
N GLU A 37 10.79 16.81 -1.00
CA GLU A 37 12.22 16.47 -1.15
C GLU A 37 12.69 15.35 -0.20
N GLU A 38 12.02 15.19 0.94
CA GLU A 38 12.35 14.20 1.97
C GLU A 38 11.47 12.94 1.90
N ARG A 39 10.29 13.02 1.27
CA ARG A 39 9.29 11.94 1.26
C ARG A 39 8.51 11.98 -0.06
N ILE A 40 8.64 10.95 -0.88
CA ILE A 40 7.98 10.81 -2.17
C ILE A 40 7.31 9.44 -2.23
N GLY A 41 6.00 9.39 -2.45
CA GLY A 41 5.25 8.13 -2.44
C GLY A 41 3.78 8.31 -2.06
N LEU A 42 3.17 7.25 -1.53
CA LEU A 42 1.83 7.27 -0.97
C LEU A 42 1.89 7.27 0.56
N ASP A 43 1.27 8.26 1.20
CA ASP A 43 1.14 8.31 2.65
C ASP A 43 -0.13 7.60 3.10
N VAL A 44 0.02 6.65 4.01
CA VAL A 44 -1.02 5.75 4.49
C VAL A 44 -1.22 6.01 5.97
N THR A 45 -2.28 6.75 6.30
CA THR A 45 -2.61 7.11 7.68
C THR A 45 -3.44 6.00 8.33
N VAL A 46 -2.87 5.35 9.33
CA VAL A 46 -3.53 4.32 10.15
C VAL A 46 -3.73 4.81 11.59
N SER A 47 -4.49 4.04 12.38
CA SER A 47 -4.61 4.24 13.83
C SER A 47 -3.25 4.08 14.52
N SER A 48 -3.02 4.80 15.61
CA SER A 48 -1.77 4.69 16.39
C SER A 48 -1.51 3.27 16.90
N GLU A 49 -2.55 2.51 17.22
CA GLU A 49 -2.45 1.08 17.58
C GLU A 49 -1.89 0.24 16.43
N ALA A 50 -2.40 0.43 15.21
CA ALA A 50 -1.94 -0.30 14.02
C ALA A 50 -0.53 0.12 13.60
N TYR A 51 -0.23 1.43 13.67
CA TYR A 51 1.12 1.94 13.43
C TYR A 51 2.12 1.35 14.41
N GLY A 52 1.77 1.26 15.69
CA GLY A 52 2.64 0.66 16.71
C GLY A 52 3.00 -0.79 16.41
N VAL A 53 2.06 -1.59 15.89
CA VAL A 53 2.35 -2.98 15.47
C VAL A 53 3.35 -3.01 14.32
N VAL A 54 3.17 -2.16 13.30
CA VAL A 54 4.09 -2.11 12.14
C VAL A 54 5.46 -1.58 12.54
N GLU A 55 5.49 -0.54 13.39
CA GLU A 55 6.73 0.03 13.93
C GLU A 55 7.51 -1.01 14.71
N ASP A 56 6.86 -1.78 15.60
CA ASP A 56 7.50 -2.84 16.39
C ASP A 56 8.09 -3.95 15.49
N LEU A 57 7.33 -4.41 14.48
CA LEU A 57 7.78 -5.41 13.51
C LEU A 57 9.04 -4.99 12.73
N ILE A 58 9.16 -3.70 12.41
CA ILE A 58 10.26 -3.14 11.63
C ILE A 58 11.44 -2.72 12.51
N GLU A 59 11.20 -2.06 13.64
CA GLU A 59 12.26 -1.61 14.57
C GLU A 59 12.95 -2.78 15.28
N GLU A 60 12.25 -3.89 15.54
CA GLU A 60 12.90 -5.11 16.05
C GLU A 60 13.82 -5.78 15.00
N GLY A 61 13.80 -5.34 13.74
CA GLY A 61 14.57 -5.93 12.65
C GLY A 61 14.09 -7.34 12.29
N ASN A 62 12.87 -7.69 12.69
CA ASN A 62 12.28 -9.00 12.41
C ASN A 62 11.77 -9.09 10.98
N VAL A 63 11.41 -7.99 10.34
CA VAL A 63 10.72 -8.01 9.04
C VAL A 63 11.55 -7.24 8.00
N THR A 64 12.14 -7.96 7.05
CA THR A 64 12.66 -7.40 5.80
C THR A 64 11.67 -7.73 4.70
N ILE A 65 10.89 -6.76 4.24
CA ILE A 65 9.95 -7.03 3.16
C ILE A 65 10.74 -7.47 1.91
N THR A 66 10.57 -8.73 1.52
CA THR A 66 11.26 -9.35 0.38
C THR A 66 10.36 -9.45 -0.84
N ALA A 67 9.05 -9.40 -0.65
CA ALA A 67 8.08 -9.47 -1.74
C ALA A 67 6.78 -8.74 -1.38
N ALA A 68 6.27 -7.96 -2.32
CA ALA A 68 4.96 -7.35 -2.28
C ALA A 68 4.05 -7.96 -3.37
N ASP A 69 2.88 -8.45 -3.00
CA ASP A 69 1.81 -8.78 -3.97
C ASP A 69 0.79 -7.65 -3.98
N VAL A 70 0.45 -7.13 -5.16
CA VAL A 70 -0.48 -6.01 -5.32
C VAL A 70 -1.74 -6.45 -6.04
N TYR A 71 -2.87 -6.38 -5.34
CA TYR A 71 -4.19 -6.66 -5.89
C TYR A 71 -4.93 -5.36 -6.16
N TYR A 72 -5.03 -4.98 -7.43
CA TYR A 72 -5.71 -3.78 -7.87
C TYR A 72 -7.16 -4.07 -8.28
N ARG A 73 -8.09 -3.20 -7.89
CA ARG A 73 -9.49 -3.25 -8.31
C ARG A 73 -10.00 -1.85 -8.63
N PRO A 74 -10.40 -1.55 -9.89
CA PRO A 74 -11.07 -0.29 -10.19
C PRO A 74 -12.44 -0.24 -9.51
N LEU A 75 -12.84 0.94 -9.03
CA LEU A 75 -14.20 1.12 -8.54
C LEU A 75 -15.18 1.06 -9.72
N ALA A 76 -16.38 0.54 -9.47
CA ALA A 76 -17.41 0.35 -10.51
C ALA A 76 -17.89 1.65 -11.16
N ASP A 77 -17.59 2.80 -10.56
CA ASP A 77 -17.86 4.11 -11.10
C ASP A 77 -16.78 4.46 -12.15
N GLU A 78 -17.07 4.21 -13.43
CA GLU A 78 -16.18 4.50 -14.56
C GLU A 78 -15.81 5.99 -14.67
N ASP A 79 -16.62 6.88 -14.09
CA ASP A 79 -16.37 8.32 -13.99
C ASP A 79 -15.57 8.74 -12.75
N SER A 80 -15.13 7.78 -11.91
CA SER A 80 -14.34 8.08 -10.71
C SER A 80 -12.89 7.64 -10.88
N ASP A 81 -11.98 8.60 -10.73
CA ASP A 81 -10.52 8.37 -10.68
C ASP A 81 -10.07 7.64 -9.41
N ARG A 82 -11.01 7.31 -8.51
CA ARG A 82 -10.71 6.64 -7.26
C ARG A 82 -10.48 5.15 -7.47
N ARG A 83 -9.33 4.67 -7.00
CA ARG A 83 -8.89 3.29 -7.12
C ARG A 83 -8.61 2.68 -5.76
N VAL A 84 -8.65 1.35 -5.70
CA VAL A 84 -8.21 0.61 -4.53
C VAL A 84 -7.18 -0.44 -4.94
N ALA A 85 -6.13 -0.54 -4.15
CA ALA A 85 -5.12 -1.59 -4.25
C ALA A 85 -4.98 -2.26 -2.87
N LEU A 86 -4.57 -3.51 -2.84
CA LEU A 86 -4.19 -4.20 -1.62
C LEU A 86 -2.77 -4.69 -1.82
N THR A 87 -1.83 -4.14 -1.07
CA THR A 87 -0.46 -4.65 -1.06
C THR A 87 -0.30 -5.66 0.07
N VAL A 88 0.48 -6.70 -0.17
CA VAL A 88 0.80 -7.73 0.80
C VAL A 88 2.31 -7.79 0.94
N GLU A 89 2.81 -7.08 1.93
CA GLU A 89 4.23 -7.01 2.25
C GLU A 89 4.61 -8.25 3.06
N ARG A 90 5.45 -9.11 2.50
CA ARG A 90 5.84 -10.36 3.16
C ARG A 90 7.32 -10.37 3.50
N ASP A 91 7.62 -10.90 4.66
CA ASP A 91 8.95 -11.32 5.06
C ASP A 91 8.94 -12.83 5.25
N GLU A 92 9.64 -13.53 4.36
CA GLU A 92 9.74 -14.99 4.40
C GLU A 92 10.62 -15.49 5.56
N ALA A 93 11.48 -14.62 6.12
CA ALA A 93 12.43 -15.02 7.15
C ALA A 93 11.77 -15.20 8.53
N SER A 94 10.82 -14.34 8.84
CA SER A 94 10.03 -14.31 10.08
C SER A 94 8.58 -14.72 9.84
N GLU A 95 8.26 -15.26 8.67
CA GLU A 95 6.93 -15.75 8.29
C GLU A 95 5.84 -14.70 8.61
N THR A 96 6.12 -13.43 8.30
CA THR A 96 5.24 -12.30 8.61
C THR A 96 4.66 -11.70 7.34
N ALA A 97 3.37 -11.36 7.35
CA ALA A 97 2.67 -10.76 6.22
C ALA A 97 1.86 -9.54 6.68
N ILE A 98 2.15 -8.38 6.10
CA ILE A 98 1.46 -7.12 6.37
C ILE A 98 0.60 -6.76 5.16
N PHE A 99 -0.70 -6.79 5.34
CA PHE A 99 -1.68 -6.39 4.34
C PHE A 99 -1.93 -4.90 4.48
N VAL A 100 -1.60 -4.13 3.45
CA VAL A 100 -1.78 -2.68 3.38
C VAL A 100 -2.80 -2.35 2.29
N PRO A 101 -4.08 -2.20 2.67
CA PRO A 101 -5.11 -1.71 1.75
C PRO A 101 -4.84 -0.23 1.42
N LEU A 102 -4.91 0.14 0.15
CA LEU A 102 -4.69 1.49 -0.34
C LEU A 102 -5.93 1.96 -1.08
N ALA A 103 -6.39 3.17 -0.79
CA ALA A 103 -7.48 3.81 -1.50
C ALA A 103 -7.09 5.22 -1.88
N TYR A 104 -6.73 5.42 -3.15
CA TYR A 104 -6.21 6.69 -3.66
C TYR A 104 -7.01 7.17 -4.86
N ASP A 105 -6.82 8.44 -5.19
CA ASP A 105 -7.34 9.04 -6.41
C ASP A 105 -6.21 9.16 -7.43
N LEU A 106 -6.41 8.61 -8.63
CA LEU A 106 -5.40 8.62 -9.69
C LEU A 106 -5.04 10.03 -10.14
N THR A 107 -6.02 10.93 -10.18
CA THR A 107 -5.79 12.31 -10.60
C THR A 107 -4.88 13.03 -9.60
N ASP A 108 -5.10 12.83 -8.30
CA ASP A 108 -4.24 13.38 -7.26
C ASP A 108 -2.85 12.71 -7.23
N CYS A 109 -2.78 11.40 -7.46
CA CYS A 109 -1.54 10.63 -7.36
C CYS A 109 -0.71 10.59 -8.64
N ARG A 110 -1.21 11.18 -9.74
CA ARG A 110 -0.58 11.11 -11.06
C ARG A 110 0.91 11.44 -11.04
N ALA A 111 1.29 12.57 -10.42
CA ALA A 111 2.69 13.00 -10.37
C ALA A 111 3.59 11.99 -9.64
N VAL A 112 3.09 11.40 -8.55
CA VAL A 112 3.81 10.37 -7.79
C VAL A 112 3.96 9.10 -8.63
N PHE A 113 2.91 8.65 -9.31
CA PHE A 113 2.96 7.47 -10.18
C PHE A 113 3.83 7.66 -11.42
N GLU A 114 3.75 8.81 -12.08
CA GLU A 114 4.64 9.15 -13.21
C GLU A 114 6.11 9.06 -12.80
N ARG A 115 6.43 9.59 -11.61
CA ARG A 115 7.77 9.49 -11.06
C ARG A 115 8.14 8.07 -10.67
N ALA A 116 7.26 7.35 -9.98
CA ALA A 116 7.49 5.96 -9.57
C ALA A 116 7.74 5.05 -10.78
N LEU A 117 7.00 5.24 -11.87
CA LEU A 117 7.22 4.51 -13.13
C LEU A 117 8.58 4.82 -13.77
N VAL A 118 9.08 6.05 -13.64
CA VAL A 118 10.41 6.44 -14.14
C VAL A 118 11.53 5.87 -13.28
N GLU A 119 11.34 5.88 -11.95
CA GLU A 119 12.30 5.35 -10.98
C GLU A 119 12.19 3.82 -10.83
N GLU A 120 11.19 3.19 -11.47
CA GLU A 120 10.85 1.77 -11.36
C GLU A 120 10.57 1.34 -9.90
N GLU A 121 10.18 2.27 -9.05
CA GLU A 121 9.99 2.08 -7.61
C GLU A 121 8.87 2.99 -7.09
N LEU A 122 7.87 2.40 -6.41
CA LEU A 122 6.87 3.15 -5.66
C LEU A 122 7.10 2.95 -4.16
N LEU A 123 7.18 4.06 -3.42
CA LEU A 123 7.25 4.03 -1.97
C LEU A 123 5.88 4.25 -1.35
N THR A 124 5.58 3.48 -0.30
CA THR A 124 4.39 3.63 0.52
C THR A 124 4.82 3.88 1.96
N HIS A 125 4.38 5.00 2.54
CA HIS A 125 4.73 5.43 3.88
C HIS A 125 3.55 5.21 4.83
N VAL A 126 3.67 4.29 5.78
CA VAL A 126 2.66 4.10 6.83
C VAL A 126 2.95 5.05 7.98
N THR A 127 1.96 5.85 8.35
CA THR A 127 2.04 6.83 9.44
C THR A 127 0.78 6.83 10.30
N ALA A 128 0.80 7.51 11.43
CA ALA A 128 -0.36 7.77 12.27
C ALA A 128 -0.48 9.26 12.59
N ALA A 129 -1.71 9.75 12.79
CA ALA A 129 -2.00 11.18 12.98
C ALA A 129 -1.28 11.84 14.17
N GLU A 130 -0.82 11.04 15.14
CA GLU A 130 -0.17 11.50 16.37
C GLU A 130 1.37 11.42 16.31
N THR A 131 1.95 10.98 15.19
CA THR A 131 3.41 10.79 15.04
C THR A 131 3.96 11.54 13.82
N GLU A 132 5.19 12.03 13.95
CA GLU A 132 5.99 12.56 12.83
C GLU A 132 6.86 11.47 12.18
N ARG A 133 6.75 10.22 12.65
CA ARG A 133 7.47 9.07 12.12
C ARG A 133 6.62 8.31 11.10
N TRP A 134 7.30 7.59 10.21
CA TRP A 134 6.67 6.73 9.24
C TRP A 134 7.55 5.52 8.94
N VAL A 135 6.90 4.40 8.62
CA VAL A 135 7.54 3.21 8.06
C VAL A 135 7.38 3.28 6.55
N SER A 136 8.46 3.01 5.81
CA SER A 136 8.42 3.05 4.35
C SER A 136 8.53 1.64 3.78
N PHE A 137 7.62 1.29 2.89
CA PHE A 137 7.65 0.11 2.06
C PHE A 137 8.04 0.50 0.64
N SER A 138 8.84 -0.34 -0.01
CA SER A 138 9.21 -0.17 -1.41
C SER A 138 8.52 -1.24 -2.26
N HIS A 139 8.01 -0.83 -3.42
CA HIS A 139 7.42 -1.70 -4.41
C HIS A 139 8.16 -1.54 -5.74
N ASP A 140 8.85 -2.59 -6.17
CA ASP A 140 9.63 -2.63 -7.42
C ASP A 140 8.77 -2.69 -8.70
N ASP A 141 7.44 -2.82 -8.57
CA ASP A 141 6.53 -2.83 -9.71
C ASP A 141 5.37 -1.84 -9.54
N PRO A 142 5.63 -0.54 -9.77
CA PRO A 142 4.61 0.52 -9.70
C PRO A 142 3.46 0.31 -10.68
N SER A 143 3.66 -0.48 -11.74
CA SER A 143 2.64 -0.71 -12.78
C SER A 143 1.46 -1.53 -12.26
N LEU A 144 1.65 -2.32 -11.20
CA LEU A 144 0.58 -3.11 -10.56
C LEU A 144 -0.50 -2.24 -9.89
N PHE A 145 -0.21 -0.98 -9.65
CA PHE A 145 -1.14 0.00 -9.07
C PHE A 145 -1.95 0.76 -10.13
N LEU A 146 -1.74 0.45 -11.41
CA LEU A 146 -2.36 1.17 -12.53
C LEU A 146 -2.99 0.18 -13.51
N GLU A 147 -4.05 0.59 -14.21
CA GLU A 147 -4.50 -0.17 -15.38
C GLU A 147 -3.68 0.23 -16.61
N ALA A 148 -3.57 -0.73 -17.55
CA ALA A 148 -2.98 -0.47 -18.85
C ALA A 148 -3.72 0.64 -19.64
N GLU A 149 -4.95 0.99 -19.25
CA GLU A 149 -5.72 2.10 -19.82
C GLU A 149 -5.36 3.45 -19.19
N ASP A 150 -5.12 3.50 -17.87
CA ASP A 150 -4.68 4.73 -17.18
C ASP A 150 -3.33 5.20 -17.74
N VAL A 151 -2.37 4.27 -17.90
CA VAL A 151 -1.05 4.55 -18.48
C VAL A 151 -1.16 5.04 -19.93
N ARG A 152 -2.10 4.47 -20.70
CA ARG A 152 -2.34 4.89 -22.09
C ARG A 152 -2.99 6.27 -22.19
N ALA A 153 -3.90 6.60 -21.27
CA ALA A 153 -4.53 7.91 -21.21
C ALA A 153 -3.50 9.01 -20.93
N TRP A 154 -2.53 8.77 -20.04
CA TRP A 154 -1.49 9.75 -19.71
C TRP A 154 -0.49 9.99 -20.85
N ASN A 155 -0.22 8.97 -21.67
CA ASN A 155 0.66 9.10 -22.85
C ASN A 155 -0.02 9.77 -24.06
N ALA A 156 -1.34 10.00 -24.01
CA ALA A 156 -2.11 10.61 -25.10
C ALA A 156 -2.24 12.14 -24.99
N ASP A 157 -1.75 12.73 -23.89
CA ASP A 157 -1.72 14.18 -23.62
C ASP A 157 -0.36 14.79 -24.03
#